data_AF-A0A2Z4IJD7-F1
#
_entry.id   AF-A0A2Z4IJD7-F1
#
_cell.length_a   1.000
_cell.length_b   1.000
_cell.length_c   1.000
_cell.angle_alpha   90.00
_cell.angle_beta   90.00
_cell.angle_gamma   90.00
#
_symmetry.space_group_name_H-M   'P 1'
#
loop_
_entity.id
_entity.type
_entity.pdbx_description
1 polymer ?
#
loop_
_entity_poly.entity_id
_entity_poly.type
_entity_poly.pdbx_seq_one_letter_code
_entity_poly.pdbx_strand_id
1 'polypeptide(L)'
;MFFLNILNPSTGNKKPIITLPKTSLYRNGLHFFISAHYPVFTFDSDLLYIVFGGDPTIYIYNTVPPYSLSSQTPLNLLDYHYFKGSQAPLSRSEMISLYIKTGRILNIKKLNDYFVIAYFPGYDAVDLETSKGNKTPEEAKTFRQRMQRKYRSRITIFDSLGNRLNDIIPSGLEVSSMLMRNGDLWMKEKPDEDIELDYFKLYKVGLKIEKPPQ
;
A
#
# COMPACT_ATOMS: atom_id res chain seq x y z
N MET A 1 -10.28 19.50 2.64
CA MET A 1 -9.71 18.61 3.67
C MET A 1 -8.25 18.35 3.30
N PHE A 2 -7.32 18.67 4.20
CA PHE A 2 -5.89 18.43 4.02
C PHE A 2 -5.53 17.08 4.65
N PHE A 3 -4.68 16.31 3.98
CA PHE A 3 -4.30 14.95 4.39
C PHE A 3 -2.95 14.88 5.08
N LEU A 4 -2.04 15.78 4.71
CA LEU A 4 -0.73 15.88 5.35
C LEU A 4 -0.54 17.26 5.96
N ASN A 5 0.06 17.26 7.14
CA ASN A 5 0.44 18.45 7.89
C ASN A 5 1.94 18.39 8.16
N ILE A 6 2.62 19.52 8.03
CA ILE A 6 3.94 19.71 8.61
C ILE A 6 3.74 20.07 10.08
N LEU A 7 4.48 19.40 10.96
CA LEU A 7 4.55 19.70 12.38
C LEU A 7 5.89 20.39 12.67
N ASN A 8 5.87 21.58 13.25
CA ASN A 8 7.07 22.18 13.82
C ASN A 8 7.37 21.47 15.15
N PRO A 9 8.50 20.75 15.28
CA PRO A 9 8.79 19.97 16.48
C PRO A 9 9.08 20.84 17.71
N SER A 10 9.57 22.06 17.52
CA SER A 10 9.90 22.98 18.62
C SER A 10 8.68 23.68 19.19
N THR A 11 7.66 23.96 18.37
CA THR A 11 6.47 24.73 18.78
C THR A 11 5.19 23.91 18.85
N GLY A 12 5.16 22.72 18.24
CA GLY A 12 3.94 21.91 18.10
C GLY A 12 2.97 22.44 17.04
N ASN A 13 3.28 23.55 16.37
CA ASN A 13 2.40 24.14 15.36
C ASN A 13 2.27 23.24 14.14
N LYS A 14 1.03 23.00 13.70
CA LYS A 14 0.71 22.22 12.50
C LYS A 14 0.30 23.13 11.37
N LYS A 15 0.88 22.92 10.19
CA LYS A 15 0.49 23.59 8.95
C LYS A 15 0.03 22.54 7.93
N PRO A 16 -1.21 22.62 7.42
CA PRO A 16 -1.65 21.76 6.34
C PRO A 16 -0.87 22.06 5.06
N ILE A 17 -0.45 21.01 4.34
CA ILE A 17 0.37 21.19 3.12
C ILE A 17 -0.21 20.53 1.87
N ILE A 18 -0.91 19.40 2.00
CA ILE A 18 -1.38 18.64 0.83
C ILE A 18 -2.86 18.33 0.96
N THR A 19 -3.60 18.65 -0.10
CA THR A 19 -5.00 18.25 -0.27
C THR A 19 -5.08 17.03 -1.17
N LEU A 20 -6.18 16.29 -1.03
CA LEU A 20 -6.47 15.17 -1.90
C LEU A 20 -6.73 15.67 -3.34
N PRO A 21 -6.04 15.13 -4.36
CA PRO A 21 -6.26 15.51 -5.76
C PRO A 21 -7.70 15.29 -6.19
N LYS A 22 -8.21 16.16 -7.08
CA LYS A 22 -9.57 15.99 -7.64
C LYS A 22 -9.76 14.66 -8.35
N THR A 23 -8.68 14.10 -8.89
CA THR A 23 -8.62 12.81 -9.58
C THR A 23 -8.61 11.61 -8.64
N SER A 24 -8.47 11.82 -7.32
CA SER A 24 -8.43 10.72 -6.37
C SER A 24 -9.78 10.03 -6.22
N LEU A 25 -9.71 8.71 -6.03
CA LEU A 25 -10.84 7.84 -5.75
C LEU A 25 -11.73 8.38 -4.63
N TYR A 26 -11.15 8.99 -3.58
CA TYR A 26 -11.92 9.48 -2.42
C TYR A 26 -12.58 10.84 -2.63
N ARG A 27 -12.50 11.42 -3.84
CA ARG A 27 -13.24 12.64 -4.21
C ARG A 27 -14.54 12.34 -4.97
N ASN A 28 -14.92 11.07 -5.12
CA ASN A 28 -16.09 10.65 -5.88
C ASN A 28 -17.45 10.78 -5.14
N GLY A 29 -17.46 11.29 -3.90
CA GLY A 29 -18.68 11.46 -3.10
C GLY A 29 -19.18 10.22 -2.36
N LEU A 30 -18.44 9.10 -2.44
CA LEU A 30 -18.79 7.85 -1.74
C LEU A 30 -18.17 7.76 -0.34
N HIS A 31 -18.71 6.86 0.46
CA HIS A 31 -18.24 6.55 1.80
C HIS A 31 -17.14 5.49 1.74
N PHE A 32 -16.05 5.75 2.47
CA PHE A 32 -14.91 4.86 2.60
C PHE A 32 -14.59 4.65 4.07
N PHE A 33 -14.00 3.50 4.39
CA PHE A 33 -13.49 3.25 5.73
C PHE A 33 -12.20 4.06 5.97
N ILE A 34 -11.94 4.44 7.22
CA ILE A 34 -10.89 5.42 7.56
C ILE A 34 -9.52 5.03 6.99
N SER A 35 -9.10 3.77 7.21
CA SER A 35 -7.79 3.28 6.77
C SER A 35 -7.63 3.16 5.25
N ALA A 36 -8.71 3.25 4.47
CA ALA A 36 -8.62 3.32 3.01
C ALA A 36 -7.82 4.56 2.57
N HIS A 37 -7.90 5.65 3.33
CA HIS A 37 -7.27 6.91 2.99
C HIS A 37 -5.86 7.07 3.56
N TYR A 38 -5.35 6.09 4.31
CA TYR A 38 -4.04 6.23 4.93
C TYR A 38 -2.96 6.34 3.85
N PRO A 39 -2.20 7.44 3.81
CA PRO A 39 -1.17 7.62 2.80
C PRO A 39 0.06 6.80 3.17
N VAL A 40 0.68 6.21 2.16
CA VAL A 40 2.06 5.77 2.21
C VAL A 40 2.87 6.66 1.27
N PHE A 41 4.11 6.98 1.67
CA PHE A 41 4.90 7.93 0.93
C PHE A 41 6.40 7.64 0.96
N THR A 42 7.10 8.24 0.02
CA THR A 42 8.56 8.31 -0.03
C THR A 42 8.99 9.67 -0.55
N PHE A 43 10.20 10.09 -0.17
CA PHE A 43 10.85 11.28 -0.70
C PHE A 43 11.98 10.85 -1.63
N ASP A 44 12.21 11.65 -2.66
CA ASP A 44 13.43 11.63 -3.45
C ASP A 44 13.70 13.04 -3.97
N SER A 45 14.84 13.60 -3.58
CA SER A 45 15.22 15.00 -3.85
C SER A 45 14.10 15.97 -3.42
N ASP A 46 13.61 16.81 -4.32
CA ASP A 46 12.56 17.81 -4.06
C ASP A 46 11.13 17.31 -4.33
N LEU A 47 10.95 15.98 -4.41
CA LEU A 47 9.67 15.35 -4.72
C LEU A 47 9.18 14.44 -3.60
N LEU A 48 7.88 14.55 -3.32
CA LEU A 48 7.12 13.70 -2.42
C LEU A 48 6.16 12.84 -3.23
N TYR A 49 6.36 11.53 -3.17
CA TYR A 49 5.56 10.53 -3.86
C TYR A 49 4.58 9.93 -2.86
N ILE A 50 3.28 10.06 -3.11
CA ILE A 50 2.21 9.63 -2.21
C ILE A 50 1.31 8.66 -2.94
N VAL A 51 0.94 7.59 -2.26
CA VAL A 51 -0.15 6.72 -2.66
C VAL A 51 -1.12 6.62 -1.49
N PHE A 52 -2.43 6.70 -1.77
CA PHE A 52 -3.47 6.56 -0.75
C PHE A 52 -3.99 5.12 -0.80
N GLY A 53 -4.10 4.47 0.36
CA GLY A 53 -4.25 3.02 0.52
C GLY A 53 -4.95 2.25 -0.62
N GLY A 54 -6.19 2.58 -0.97
CA GLY A 54 -6.96 1.89 -2.01
C GLY A 54 -6.85 2.49 -3.43
N ASP A 55 -6.25 3.67 -3.58
CA ASP A 55 -6.13 4.41 -4.85
C ASP A 55 -4.83 4.04 -5.56
N PRO A 56 -4.85 3.26 -6.66
CA PRO A 56 -3.65 2.80 -7.35
C PRO A 56 -3.06 3.90 -8.24
N THR A 57 -2.73 5.03 -7.64
CA THR A 57 -2.14 6.20 -8.31
C THR A 57 -1.02 6.77 -7.44
N ILE A 58 0.16 6.95 -8.02
CA ILE A 58 1.21 7.76 -7.39
C ILE A 58 0.91 9.22 -7.68
N TYR A 59 0.72 10.00 -6.63
CA TYR A 59 0.61 11.46 -6.70
C TYR A 59 1.96 12.07 -6.33
N ILE A 60 2.47 12.93 -7.22
CA ILE A 60 3.82 13.50 -7.12
C ILE A 60 3.68 14.97 -6.79
N TYR A 61 4.17 15.37 -5.62
CA TYR A 61 4.12 16.74 -5.11
C TYR A 61 5.51 17.32 -4.96
N ASN A 62 5.63 18.64 -5.10
CA ASN A 62 6.85 19.35 -4.70
C ASN A 62 6.98 19.35 -3.18
N THR A 63 8.20 19.22 -2.66
CA THR A 63 8.49 19.28 -1.21
C THR A 63 8.63 20.71 -0.69
N VAL A 64 8.66 21.69 -1.59
CA VAL A 64 8.72 23.12 -1.26
C VAL A 64 7.35 23.79 -1.44
N PRO A 65 7.01 24.81 -0.62
CA PRO A 65 5.80 25.60 -0.83
C PRO A 65 5.67 26.08 -2.29
N PRO A 66 4.47 26.02 -2.89
CA PRO A 66 3.18 25.76 -2.25
C PRO A 66 2.77 24.26 -2.19
N TYR A 67 3.71 23.32 -2.32
CA TYR A 67 3.46 21.87 -2.32
C TYR A 67 2.50 21.42 -3.42
N SER A 68 2.63 22.02 -4.61
CA SER A 68 1.78 21.72 -5.76
C SER A 68 1.89 20.28 -6.19
N LEU A 69 0.77 19.72 -6.67
CA LEU A 69 0.77 18.48 -7.45
C LEU A 69 1.51 18.75 -8.77
N SER A 70 2.63 18.06 -8.96
CA SER A 70 3.46 18.15 -10.18
C SER A 70 2.93 17.22 -11.26
N SER A 71 2.66 15.96 -10.91
CA SER A 71 2.16 14.95 -11.84
C SER A 71 1.50 13.79 -11.08
N GLN A 72 0.92 12.86 -11.83
CA GLN A 72 0.33 11.65 -11.30
C GLN A 72 0.62 10.48 -12.25
N THR A 73 0.83 9.29 -11.67
CA THR A 73 1.14 8.07 -12.41
C THR A 73 0.19 6.95 -11.98
N PRO A 74 -0.75 6.52 -12.84
CA PRO A 74 -1.62 5.39 -12.52
C PRO A 74 -0.81 4.10 -12.46
N LEU A 75 -1.21 3.18 -11.57
CA LEU A 75 -0.53 1.92 -11.33
C LEU A 75 -1.40 0.76 -11.82
N ASN A 76 -0.83 -0.09 -12.67
CA ASN A 76 -1.44 -1.35 -13.08
C ASN A 76 -0.97 -2.51 -12.18
N LEU A 77 -1.48 -2.55 -10.95
CA LEU A 77 -1.19 -3.62 -9.99
C LEU A 77 -1.90 -4.93 -10.39
N LEU A 78 -1.20 -6.05 -10.31
CA LEU A 78 -1.74 -7.36 -10.69
C LEU A 78 -2.83 -7.80 -9.70
N ASP A 79 -3.98 -8.23 -10.21
CA ASP A 79 -5.14 -8.74 -9.46
C ASP A 79 -5.58 -7.81 -8.30
N TYR A 80 -5.54 -6.50 -8.54
CA TYR A 80 -5.82 -5.50 -7.51
C TYR A 80 -7.32 -5.20 -7.38
N HIS A 81 -7.96 -5.84 -6.40
CA HIS A 81 -9.38 -5.76 -6.09
C HIS A 81 -9.63 -4.86 -4.86
N TYR A 82 -9.78 -3.56 -5.10
CA TYR A 82 -9.95 -2.55 -4.05
C TYR A 82 -11.40 -2.02 -3.95
N PHE A 83 -11.73 -1.50 -2.77
CA PHE A 83 -13.04 -0.98 -2.45
C PHE A 83 -13.23 0.40 -3.09
N LYS A 84 -14.23 0.53 -3.95
CA LYS A 84 -14.48 1.75 -4.73
C LYS A 84 -15.38 2.77 -4.02
N GLY A 85 -15.79 2.49 -2.79
CA GLY A 85 -16.70 3.32 -2.00
C GLY A 85 -18.11 2.74 -1.92
N SER A 86 -18.89 3.20 -0.94
CA SER A 86 -20.30 2.86 -0.74
C SER A 86 -21.18 4.11 -0.80
N GLN A 87 -22.40 3.96 -1.31
CA GLN A 87 -23.41 5.03 -1.27
C GLN A 87 -23.88 5.29 0.16
N ALA A 88 -23.99 4.23 0.98
CA ALA A 88 -24.39 4.31 2.37
C ALA A 88 -23.17 4.36 3.31
N PRO A 89 -23.28 5.02 4.48
CA PRO A 89 -22.29 4.92 5.54
C PRO A 89 -22.05 3.45 5.94
N LEU A 90 -20.79 3.14 6.25
CA LEU A 90 -20.39 1.81 6.68
C LEU A 90 -20.50 1.69 8.20
N SER A 91 -21.02 0.58 8.70
CA SER A 91 -20.93 0.20 10.11
C SER A 91 -19.48 -0.17 10.49
N ARG A 92 -19.17 -0.17 11.79
CA ARG A 92 -17.82 -0.54 12.28
C ARG A 92 -17.41 -1.96 11.86
N SER A 93 -18.34 -2.92 11.89
CA SER A 93 -18.07 -4.31 11.49
C SER A 93 -17.77 -4.40 9.99
N GLU A 94 -18.50 -3.67 9.16
CA GLU A 94 -18.25 -3.58 7.71
C GLU A 94 -16.89 -2.95 7.42
N MET A 95 -16.52 -1.87 8.11
CA MET A 95 -15.20 -1.25 7.95
C MET A 95 -14.07 -2.23 8.27
N ILE A 96 -14.17 -3.00 9.36
CA ILE A 96 -13.16 -4.01 9.74
C ILE A 96 -13.11 -5.13 8.69
N SER A 97 -14.27 -5.62 8.26
CA SER A 97 -14.39 -6.66 7.22
C SER A 97 -13.75 -6.23 5.90
N LEU A 98 -14.00 -4.99 5.46
CA LEU A 98 -13.44 -4.43 4.23
C LEU A 98 -11.92 -4.27 4.36
N TYR A 99 -11.42 -3.76 5.48
CA TYR A 99 -9.98 -3.54 5.71
C TYR A 99 -9.13 -4.81 5.51
N ILE A 100 -9.65 -5.98 5.87
CA ILE A 100 -8.92 -7.26 5.76
C ILE A 100 -9.13 -7.96 4.40
N LYS A 101 -10.13 -7.54 3.60
CA LYS A 101 -10.50 -8.20 2.34
C LYS A 101 -10.13 -7.41 1.10
N THR A 102 -10.00 -6.10 1.22
CA THR A 102 -9.85 -5.23 0.05
C THR A 102 -8.40 -4.90 -0.26
N GLY A 103 -8.12 -4.71 -1.54
CA GLY A 103 -6.83 -4.29 -2.06
C GLY A 103 -6.36 -3.01 -1.40
N ARG A 104 -5.11 -3.03 -0.97
CA ARG A 104 -4.45 -1.92 -0.27
C ARG A 104 -2.97 -1.86 -0.57
N ILE A 105 -2.48 -0.67 -0.83
CA ILE A 105 -1.07 -0.36 -0.99
C ILE A 105 -0.49 -0.15 0.41
N LEU A 106 0.52 -0.95 0.72
CA LEU A 106 1.11 -1.09 2.04
C LEU A 106 2.37 -0.25 2.20
N ASN A 107 3.10 -0.02 1.10
CA ASN A 107 4.31 0.78 1.10
C ASN A 107 4.67 1.22 -0.33
N ILE A 108 5.37 2.34 -0.44
CA ILE A 108 6.02 2.81 -1.67
C ILE A 108 7.43 3.26 -1.30
N LYS A 109 8.42 2.86 -2.11
CA LYS A 109 9.78 3.40 -2.08
C LYS A 109 10.26 3.69 -3.49
N LYS A 110 11.14 4.68 -3.59
CA LYS A 110 11.87 4.99 -4.80
C LYS A 110 13.31 4.52 -4.64
N LEU A 111 13.75 3.68 -5.57
CA LEU A 111 15.10 3.13 -5.60
C LEU A 111 15.65 3.39 -6.99
N ASN A 112 16.54 4.39 -7.10
CA ASN A 112 16.97 4.96 -8.39
C ASN A 112 15.73 5.39 -9.21
N ASP A 113 15.62 4.94 -10.46
CA ASP A 113 14.52 5.27 -11.37
C ASP A 113 13.29 4.38 -11.23
N TYR A 114 13.25 3.53 -10.19
CA TYR A 114 12.18 2.55 -10.01
C TYR A 114 11.30 2.86 -8.80
N PHE A 115 10.00 2.60 -8.94
CA PHE A 115 9.09 2.50 -7.81
C PHE A 115 8.95 1.06 -7.37
N VAL A 116 9.17 0.83 -6.08
CA VAL A 116 8.93 -0.45 -5.41
C VAL A 116 7.67 -0.30 -4.57
N ILE A 117 6.61 -1.03 -4.94
CA ILE A 117 5.29 -0.92 -4.32
C ILE A 117 4.92 -2.23 -3.65
N ALA A 118 4.75 -2.20 -2.34
CA ALA A 118 4.16 -3.31 -1.59
C ALA A 118 2.65 -3.16 -1.56
N TYR A 119 1.91 -4.22 -1.83
CA TYR A 119 0.45 -4.20 -1.75
C TYR A 119 -0.14 -5.55 -1.38
N PHE A 120 -1.35 -5.52 -0.82
CA PHE A 120 -2.22 -6.69 -0.72
C PHE A 120 -3.24 -6.60 -1.87
N PRO A 121 -3.41 -7.66 -2.68
CA PRO A 121 -4.25 -7.61 -3.88
C PRO A 121 -5.74 -7.43 -3.57
N GLY A 122 -6.21 -7.94 -2.43
CA GLY A 122 -7.63 -8.00 -2.13
C GLY A 122 -8.28 -9.26 -2.70
N TYR A 123 -9.44 -9.62 -2.15
CA TYR A 123 -10.19 -10.80 -2.57
C TYR A 123 -10.89 -10.52 -3.89
N ASP A 124 -10.98 -11.55 -4.74
CA ASP A 124 -11.83 -11.47 -5.93
C ASP A 124 -13.32 -11.48 -5.55
N ALA A 125 -14.19 -11.22 -6.51
CA ALA A 125 -15.62 -11.13 -6.28
C ALA A 125 -16.22 -12.43 -5.71
N VAL A 126 -15.73 -13.59 -6.15
CA VAL A 126 -16.26 -14.89 -5.74
C VAL A 126 -15.92 -15.16 -4.27
N ASP A 127 -14.68 -14.93 -3.86
CA ASP A 127 -14.26 -15.10 -2.48
C ASP A 127 -14.85 -14.01 -1.56
N LEU A 128 -15.08 -12.80 -2.09
CA LEU A 128 -15.78 -11.74 -1.34
C LEU A 128 -17.22 -12.14 -1.04
N GLU A 129 -17.99 -12.63 -2.02
CA GLU A 129 -19.34 -13.12 -1.79
C GLU A 129 -19.36 -14.35 -0.88
N THR A 130 -18.45 -15.30 -1.13
CA THR A 130 -18.29 -16.48 -0.26
C THR A 130 -18.04 -16.06 1.18
N SER A 131 -17.27 -15.00 1.41
CA SER A 131 -16.96 -14.50 2.75
C SER A 131 -18.18 -14.02 3.55
N LYS A 132 -19.29 -13.66 2.88
CA LYS A 132 -20.53 -13.16 3.51
C LYS A 132 -21.42 -14.30 4.04
N GLY A 133 -21.28 -15.51 3.52
CA GLY A 133 -22.10 -16.65 3.95
C GLY A 133 -21.88 -17.01 5.42
N ASN A 134 -22.95 -17.44 6.10
CA ASN A 134 -22.89 -17.98 7.45
C ASN A 134 -21.97 -19.20 7.49
N LYS A 135 -21.02 -19.21 8.43
CA LYS A 135 -20.04 -20.27 8.61
C LYS A 135 -19.98 -20.65 10.08
N THR A 136 -19.82 -21.93 10.35
CA THR A 136 -19.35 -22.42 11.64
C THR A 136 -17.93 -21.88 11.93
N PRO A 137 -17.48 -21.87 13.20
CA PRO A 137 -16.12 -21.45 13.55
C PRO A 137 -15.02 -22.18 12.77
N GLU A 138 -15.17 -23.48 12.54
CA GLU A 138 -14.24 -24.36 11.83
C GLU A 138 -14.17 -24.02 10.34
N GLU A 139 -15.33 -23.80 9.70
CA GLU A 139 -15.42 -23.36 8.31
C GLU A 139 -14.82 -21.96 8.13
N ALA A 140 -15.08 -21.05 9.09
CA ALA A 140 -14.51 -19.70 9.07
C ALA A 140 -12.99 -19.74 9.22
N LYS A 141 -12.45 -20.60 10.10
CA LYS A 141 -11.01 -20.81 10.25
C LYS A 141 -10.39 -21.35 8.95
N THR A 142 -10.98 -22.39 8.38
CA THR A 142 -10.52 -23.03 7.14
C THR A 142 -10.54 -22.03 5.97
N PHE A 143 -11.62 -21.26 5.85
CA PHE A 143 -11.74 -20.20 4.85
C PHE A 143 -10.63 -19.14 5.02
N ARG A 144 -10.41 -18.63 6.23
CA ARG A 144 -9.36 -17.63 6.49
C ARG A 144 -7.97 -18.14 6.12
N GLN A 145 -7.62 -19.37 6.49
CA GLN A 145 -6.33 -19.97 6.14
C GLN A 145 -6.17 -20.12 4.62
N ARG A 146 -7.24 -20.52 3.91
CA ARG A 146 -7.23 -20.58 2.43
C ARG A 146 -6.99 -19.20 1.82
N MET A 147 -7.69 -18.18 2.30
CA MET A 147 -7.54 -16.81 1.78
C MET A 147 -6.16 -16.21 2.05
N GLN A 148 -5.58 -16.45 3.23
CA GLN A 148 -4.22 -16.02 3.54
C GLN A 148 -3.17 -16.66 2.60
N ARG A 149 -3.40 -17.90 2.16
CA ARG A 149 -2.54 -18.58 1.18
C ARG A 149 -2.77 -18.08 -0.24
N LYS A 150 -4.02 -17.85 -0.63
CA LYS A 150 -4.40 -17.39 -1.98
C LYS A 150 -3.98 -15.94 -2.24
N TYR A 151 -4.26 -15.04 -1.30
CA TYR A 151 -4.03 -13.60 -1.43
C TYR A 151 -2.82 -13.16 -0.61
N ARG A 152 -1.64 -13.58 -1.04
CA ARG A 152 -0.39 -13.10 -0.44
C ARG A 152 -0.12 -11.66 -0.86
N SER A 153 0.45 -10.87 0.06
CA SER A 153 0.96 -9.56 -0.30
C SER A 153 2.13 -9.68 -1.28
N ARG A 154 2.26 -8.67 -2.13
CA ARG A 154 3.10 -8.67 -3.32
C ARG A 154 3.97 -7.43 -3.34
N ILE A 155 5.05 -7.49 -4.10
CA ILE A 155 5.89 -6.35 -4.43
C ILE A 155 5.88 -6.21 -5.95
N THR A 156 5.44 -5.06 -6.44
CA THR A 156 5.54 -4.69 -7.84
C THR A 156 6.66 -3.69 -8.03
N ILE A 157 7.43 -3.86 -9.10
CA ILE A 157 8.44 -2.90 -9.55
C ILE A 157 7.88 -2.19 -10.78
N PHE A 158 7.88 -0.86 -10.74
CA PHE A 158 7.54 -0.01 -11.87
C PHE A 158 8.75 0.81 -12.30
N ASP A 159 8.83 1.13 -13.58
CA ASP A 159 9.72 2.20 -14.05
C ASP A 159 9.19 3.59 -13.66
N SER A 160 9.95 4.63 -13.97
CA SER A 160 9.59 6.02 -13.68
C SER A 160 8.33 6.51 -14.41
N LEU A 161 7.92 5.83 -15.49
CA LEU A 161 6.73 6.15 -16.27
C LEU A 161 5.47 5.42 -15.77
N GLY A 162 5.62 4.49 -14.82
CA GLY A 162 4.52 3.68 -14.29
C GLY A 162 4.27 2.38 -15.04
N ASN A 163 5.19 1.96 -15.92
CA ASN A 163 5.10 0.64 -16.55
C ASN A 163 5.54 -0.42 -15.56
N ARG A 164 4.72 -1.46 -15.39
CA ARG A 164 5.04 -2.60 -14.52
C ARG A 164 6.15 -3.43 -15.15
N LEU A 165 7.28 -3.55 -14.45
CA LEU A 165 8.43 -4.34 -14.88
C LEU A 165 8.42 -5.75 -14.32
N ASN A 166 8.01 -5.90 -13.06
CA ASN A 166 7.97 -7.20 -12.40
C ASN A 166 6.96 -7.18 -11.25
N ASP A 167 6.49 -8.36 -10.86
CA ASP A 167 5.56 -8.55 -9.76
C ASP A 167 5.84 -9.86 -9.04
N ILE A 168 6.20 -9.78 -7.76
CA ILE A 168 6.69 -10.92 -6.98
C ILE A 168 5.91 -11.09 -5.68
N ILE A 169 5.78 -12.34 -5.25
CA ILE A 169 5.39 -12.68 -3.88
C ILE A 169 6.69 -12.98 -3.14
N PRO A 170 7.19 -12.08 -2.29
CA PRO A 170 8.45 -12.30 -1.59
C PRO A 170 8.32 -13.44 -0.58
N SER A 171 9.36 -14.26 -0.51
CA SER A 171 9.48 -15.30 0.52
C SER A 171 10.27 -14.76 1.71
N GLY A 172 9.76 -14.97 2.93
CA GLY A 172 10.47 -14.64 4.17
C GLY A 172 10.62 -13.15 4.50
N LEU A 173 9.99 -12.23 3.76
CA LEU A 173 10.07 -10.79 4.02
C LEU A 173 8.71 -10.19 4.36
N GLU A 174 8.67 -9.29 5.33
CA GLU A 174 7.50 -8.50 5.70
C GLU A 174 7.37 -7.29 4.76
N VAL A 175 6.48 -7.37 3.76
CA VAL A 175 6.42 -6.36 2.68
C VAL A 175 6.06 -4.96 3.15
N SER A 176 5.32 -4.84 4.24
CA SER A 176 4.92 -3.55 4.81
C SER A 176 6.10 -2.80 5.44
N SER A 177 7.19 -3.49 5.77
CA SER A 177 8.33 -2.96 6.53
C SER A 177 9.40 -2.22 5.71
N MET A 178 9.16 -1.99 4.41
CA MET A 178 10.14 -1.34 3.53
C MET A 178 10.58 0.03 4.08
N LEU A 179 11.89 0.20 4.18
CA LEU A 179 12.55 1.42 4.63
C LEU A 179 13.73 1.75 3.72
N MET A 180 13.85 3.00 3.29
CA MET A 180 15.06 3.49 2.63
C MET A 180 15.98 4.13 3.67
N ARG A 181 17.25 3.72 3.69
CA ARG A 181 18.28 4.31 4.56
C ARG A 181 19.64 4.23 3.89
N ASN A 182 20.33 5.36 3.80
CA ASN A 182 21.66 5.48 3.17
C ASN A 182 21.70 4.96 1.72
N GLY A 183 20.63 5.21 0.94
CA GLY A 183 20.51 4.73 -0.44
C GLY A 183 20.09 3.26 -0.58
N ASP A 184 19.99 2.52 0.53
CA ASP A 184 19.64 1.10 0.52
C ASP A 184 18.20 0.86 0.94
N LEU A 185 17.56 -0.13 0.31
CA LEU A 185 16.27 -0.65 0.72
C LEU A 185 16.46 -1.73 1.79
N TRP A 186 15.78 -1.57 2.91
CA TRP A 186 15.77 -2.50 4.03
C TRP A 186 14.37 -3.06 4.25
N MET A 187 14.31 -4.34 4.57
CA MET A 187 13.06 -5.04 4.90
C MET A 187 13.28 -5.98 6.08
N LYS A 188 12.26 -6.11 6.93
CA LYS A 188 12.26 -7.05 8.05
C LYS A 188 11.97 -8.46 7.56
N GLU A 189 12.61 -9.44 8.20
CA GLU A 189 12.20 -10.85 8.10
C GLU A 189 10.73 -11.00 8.51
N LYS A 190 10.00 -11.84 7.79
CA LYS A 190 8.68 -12.26 8.22
C LYS A 190 8.85 -13.16 9.45
N PRO A 191 8.23 -12.85 10.60
CA PRO A 191 8.36 -13.68 11.78
C PRO A 191 7.77 -15.07 11.51
N ASP A 192 8.38 -16.08 12.14
CA ASP A 192 7.75 -17.39 12.27
C ASP A 192 6.63 -17.27 13.31
N GLU A 193 5.45 -17.77 12.98
CA GLU A 193 4.29 -17.70 13.89
C GLU A 193 4.41 -18.71 15.04
N ASP A 194 5.23 -19.75 14.88
CA ASP A 194 5.41 -20.84 15.86
C ASP A 194 6.61 -20.61 16.79
N ILE A 195 7.46 -19.60 16.50
CA ILE A 195 8.68 -19.31 17.26
C ILE A 195 8.72 -17.84 17.68
N GLU A 196 8.63 -17.60 18.99
CA GLU A 196 8.86 -16.27 19.56
C GLU A 196 10.37 -15.97 19.61
N LEU A 197 10.76 -14.81 19.08
CA LEU A 197 12.15 -14.34 19.06
C LEU A 197 12.24 -12.95 19.71
N ASP A 198 13.21 -12.75 20.58
CA ASP A 198 13.50 -11.45 21.22
C ASP A 198 14.21 -10.45 20.29
N TYR A 199 14.37 -10.81 19.02
CA TYR A 199 15.02 -10.00 18.00
C TYR A 199 14.29 -10.14 16.67
N PHE A 200 14.55 -9.20 15.76
CA PHE A 200 14.14 -9.30 14.36
C PHE A 200 15.36 -9.16 13.46
N LYS A 201 15.34 -9.85 12.32
CA LYS A 201 16.36 -9.68 11.28
C LYS A 201 15.94 -8.62 10.29
N LEU A 202 16.90 -7.81 9.85
CA LEU A 202 16.74 -6.88 8.75
C LEU A 202 17.62 -7.35 7.58
N TYR A 203 17.03 -7.35 6.40
CA TYR A 203 17.72 -7.66 5.16
C TYR A 203 17.88 -6.39 4.34
N LYS A 204 19.10 -6.16 3.86
CA LYS A 204 19.34 -5.22 2.75
C LYS A 204 18.89 -5.90 1.47
N VAL A 205 17.92 -5.29 0.79
CA VAL A 205 17.29 -5.82 -0.42
C VAL A 205 17.75 -5.00 -1.62
N GLY A 206 18.13 -5.67 -2.70
CA GLY A 206 18.53 -5.05 -3.96
C GLY A 206 17.66 -5.54 -5.11
N LEU A 207 17.58 -4.73 -6.17
CA LEU A 207 16.99 -5.15 -7.44
C LEU A 207 18.09 -5.74 -8.33
N LYS A 208 17.89 -6.98 -8.79
CA LYS A 208 18.77 -7.61 -9.77
C LYS A 208 18.16 -7.47 -11.15
N ILE A 209 18.89 -6.83 -12.06
CA ILE A 209 18.49 -6.74 -13.48
C ILE A 209 19.02 -7.99 -14.18
N GLU A 210 18.13 -8.85 -14.65
CA GLU A 210 18.51 -9.98 -15.51
C GLU A 210 18.55 -9.48 -16.96
N LYS A 211 19.74 -9.50 -17.57
CA LYS A 211 19.84 -9.33 -19.02
C LYS A 211 19.31 -10.61 -19.68
N PRO A 212 18.52 -10.52 -20.76
CA PRO A 212 18.12 -11.71 -21.49
C PRO A 212 19.38 -12.48 -21.94
N PRO A 213 19.33 -13.83 -21.97
CA PRO A 213 20.44 -14.62 -22.52
C PRO A 213 20.71 -14.16 -23.95
N GLN A 214 21.98 -13.92 -24.25
CA GLN A 214 22.46 -13.61 -25.61
C GLN A 214 22.30 -14.80 -26.53
#